data_AF-A0AAV8WUI2-F1
#
_entry.id   AF-A0AAV8WUI2-F1
#
_cell.length_a   1.000
_cell.length_b   1.000
_cell.length_c   1.000
_cell.angle_alpha   90.00
_cell.angle_beta   90.00
_cell.angle_gamma   90.00
#
_symmetry.space_group_name_H-M   'P 1'
#
loop_
_entity.id
_entity.type
_entity.pdbx_description
1 polymer ?
#
loop_
_entity_poly.entity_id
_entity_poly.type
_entity_poly.pdbx_seq_one_letter_code
_entity_poly.pdbx_strand_id
1 'polypeptide(L)'
;MSRTLRANRKVNPKEVVAKKLIKGEINAQENERGICVLKGRDKPDILILSACHSDETVQIQRHGITIQKPKAIVDYNSGKS
;
A
#
# COMPACT_ATOMS: atom_id res chain seq x y z
N MET A 1 6.17 -0.56 -11.77
CA MET A 1 4.86 0.02 -12.17
C MET A 1 3.88 -0.12 -11.03
N SER A 2 3.25 0.96 -10.59
CA SER A 2 2.29 0.98 -9.48
C SER A 2 1.07 1.84 -9.84
N ARG A 3 -0.13 1.38 -9.48
CA ARG A 3 -1.40 2.01 -9.84
C ARG A 3 -2.41 1.93 -8.70
N THR A 4 -3.28 2.93 -8.55
CA THR A 4 -4.35 2.90 -7.55
C THR A 4 -5.53 2.03 -7.98
N LEU A 5 -6.14 1.38 -7.00
CA LEU A 5 -7.35 0.56 -7.16
C LEU A 5 -8.54 1.22 -6.48
N ARG A 6 -9.73 1.02 -7.04
CA ARG A 6 -10.98 1.29 -6.30
C ARG A 6 -11.30 0.07 -5.43
N ALA A 7 -11.72 0.32 -4.19
CA ALA A 7 -12.04 -0.73 -3.23
C ALA A 7 -13.18 -1.65 -3.70
N ASN A 8 -14.14 -1.13 -4.46
CA ASN A 8 -15.32 -1.85 -4.95
C ASN A 8 -15.08 -2.70 -6.22
N ARG A 9 -13.83 -2.95 -6.65
CA ARG A 9 -13.54 -3.85 -7.76
C ARG A 9 -13.78 -5.31 -7.36
N LYS A 10 -14.48 -6.08 -8.22
CA LYS A 10 -14.87 -7.48 -7.98
C LYS A 10 -13.70 -8.43 -7.68
N VAL A 11 -12.51 -8.16 -8.22
CA VAL A 11 -11.35 -9.08 -8.18
C VAL A 11 -10.33 -8.67 -7.10
N ASN A 12 -10.67 -7.71 -6.24
CA ASN A 12 -9.76 -7.37 -5.14
C ASN A 12 -9.79 -8.45 -4.05
N PRO A 13 -8.65 -8.79 -3.44
CA PRO A 13 -8.62 -9.68 -2.28
C PRO A 13 -9.44 -9.10 -1.13
N LYS A 14 -10.49 -9.83 -0.72
CA LYS A 14 -11.44 -9.38 0.30
C LYS A 14 -10.76 -9.19 1.65
N GLU A 15 -9.78 -10.02 1.97
CA GLU A 15 -9.01 -9.95 3.21
C GLU A 15 -8.28 -8.60 3.35
N VAL A 16 -7.68 -8.12 2.25
CA VAL A 16 -6.98 -6.84 2.23
C VAL A 16 -7.96 -5.67 2.26
N VAL A 17 -9.03 -5.73 1.47
CA VAL A 17 -10.00 -4.63 1.35
C VAL A 17 -10.86 -4.47 2.60
N ALA A 18 -11.29 -5.58 3.23
CA ALA A 18 -12.20 -5.57 4.36
C ALA A 18 -11.51 -5.26 5.70
N LYS A 19 -10.18 -5.40 5.79
CA LYS A 19 -9.45 -5.11 7.03
C LYS A 19 -9.64 -3.65 7.44
N LYS A 20 -10.18 -3.43 8.64
CA LYS A 20 -10.27 -2.09 9.24
C LYS A 20 -8.90 -1.74 9.79
N LEU A 21 -8.30 -0.69 9.24
CA LEU A 21 -6.98 -0.22 9.63
C LEU A 21 -7.08 0.95 10.60
N ILE A 22 -6.20 0.99 11.60
CA ILE A 22 -5.95 2.23 12.34
C ILE A 22 -5.11 3.19 11.49
N LYS A 23 -5.12 4.48 11.83
CA LYS A 23 -4.33 5.47 11.11
C LYS A 23 -2.84 5.12 11.22
N GLY A 24 -2.15 5.06 10.08
CA GLY A 24 -0.75 4.65 10.00
C GLY A 24 -0.55 3.14 9.85
N GLU A 25 -1.59 2.32 9.99
CA GLU A 25 -1.50 0.88 9.73
C GLU A 25 -1.58 0.58 8.24
N ILE A 26 -0.85 -0.47 7.85
CA ILE A 26 -0.78 -0.98 6.49
C ILE A 26 -1.11 -2.47 6.50
N ASN A 27 -1.80 -2.92 5.46
CA ASN A 27 -2.00 -4.32 5.17
C ASN A 27 -1.66 -4.60 3.70
N ALA A 28 -0.83 -5.60 3.44
CA ALA A 28 -0.42 -5.99 2.11
C ALA A 28 -0.62 -7.48 1.90
N GLN A 29 -0.85 -7.88 0.64
CA GLN A 29 -0.88 -9.27 0.22
C GLN A 29 -0.24 -9.38 -1.15
N GLU A 30 0.67 -10.33 -1.29
CA GLU A 30 1.31 -10.65 -2.55
C GLU A 30 0.77 -11.98 -3.09
N ASN A 31 0.64 -12.09 -4.41
CA ASN A 31 0.29 -13.35 -5.06
C ASN A 31 1.55 -14.04 -5.63
N GLU A 32 1.40 -15.31 -6.02
CA GLU A 32 2.49 -16.13 -6.59
C GLU A 32 3.08 -15.55 -7.89
N ARG A 33 2.47 -14.52 -8.48
CA ARG A 33 2.93 -13.83 -9.70
C ARG A 33 3.73 -12.56 -9.39
N GLY A 34 4.04 -12.29 -8.11
CA GLY A 34 4.79 -11.10 -7.68
C GLY A 34 3.98 -9.81 -7.74
N ILE A 35 2.64 -9.91 -7.70
CA ILE A 35 1.74 -8.75 -7.67
C ILE A 35 1.30 -8.53 -6.22
N CYS A 36 1.68 -7.37 -5.68
CA CYS A 36 1.35 -6.94 -4.33
C CYS A 36 0.15 -5.97 -4.33
N VAL A 37 -0.87 -6.30 -3.55
CA VAL A 37 -2.02 -5.42 -3.26
C VAL A 37 -1.85 -4.86 -1.86
N LEU A 38 -1.91 -3.54 -1.75
CA LEU A 38 -1.68 -2.83 -0.50
C LEU A 38 -2.85 -1.94 -0.13
N LYS A 39 -3.27 -2.00 1.13
CA LYS A 39 -4.22 -1.08 1.76
C LYS A 39 -3.51 -0.30 2.87
N GLY A 40 -3.63 1.03 2.86
CA GLY A 40 -3.08 1.89 3.91
C GLY A 40 -4.03 3.02 4.28
N ARG A 41 -4.02 3.44 5.55
CA ARG A 41 -4.87 4.52 6.06
C ARG A 41 -4.02 5.69 6.59
N ASP A 42 -3.87 6.76 5.80
CA ASP A 42 -3.22 8.01 6.25
C ASP A 42 -4.25 9.10 6.61
N LYS A 43 -5.22 9.39 5.70
CA LYS A 43 -6.37 10.28 5.96
C LYS A 43 -7.70 9.61 5.52
N PRO A 44 -7.84 9.17 4.26
CA PRO A 44 -8.77 8.11 3.85
C PRO A 44 -8.05 6.77 3.63
N ASP A 45 -8.82 5.68 3.51
CA ASP A 45 -8.31 4.37 3.09
C ASP A 45 -7.88 4.42 1.61
N ILE A 46 -6.62 4.12 1.32
CA ILE A 46 -6.07 4.07 -0.04
C ILE A 46 -5.70 2.62 -0.38
N LEU A 47 -6.13 2.15 -1.55
CA LEU A 47 -5.79 0.84 -2.09
C LEU A 47 -4.85 1.00 -3.30
N ILE A 48 -3.69 0.35 -3.26
CA ILE A 48 -2.63 0.43 -4.26
C ILE A 48 -2.34 -0.99 -4.77
N LEU A 49 -2.24 -1.15 -6.09
CA LEU A 49 -1.68 -2.33 -6.73
C LEU A 49 -0.26 -2.01 -7.18
N SER A 50 0.70 -2.82 -6.75
CA SER A 50 2.09 -2.69 -7.15
C SER A 50 2.62 -4.01 -7.68
N ALA A 51 3.33 -3.98 -8.80
CA ALA A 51 4.13 -5.11 -9.27
C ALA A 51 5.53 -5.04 -8.65
N CYS A 52 5.60 -5.04 -7.32
CA CYS A 52 6.85 -5.06 -6.56
C CYS A 52 6.96 -6.43 -5.88
N HIS A 53 8.14 -7.04 -5.96
CA HIS A 53 8.45 -8.39 -5.47
C HIS A 53 8.68 -8.50 -3.95
N SER A 54 8.24 -7.51 -3.16
CA SER A 54 8.53 -7.53 -1.73
C SER A 54 7.55 -6.68 -0.92
N ASP A 55 7.23 -7.16 0.29
CA ASP A 55 6.58 -6.45 1.40
C ASP A 55 7.51 -5.47 2.14
N GLU A 56 8.68 -5.17 1.55
CA GLU A 56 9.71 -4.27 2.09
C GLU A 56 9.12 -2.96 2.62
N THR A 57 9.40 -2.68 3.89
CA THR A 57 9.12 -1.40 4.53
C THR A 57 10.37 -0.55 4.61
N VAL A 58 10.26 0.71 4.22
CA VAL A 58 11.29 1.75 4.34
C VAL A 58 10.90 2.74 5.43
N GLN A 59 11.89 3.21 6.19
CA GLN A 59 11.72 4.31 7.12
C GLN A 59 11.78 5.64 6.36
N ILE A 60 10.79 6.50 6.57
CA ILE A 60 10.77 7.86 6.02
C ILE A 60 10.61 8.86 7.17
N GLN A 61 11.33 9.98 7.08
CA GLN A 61 11.12 11.09 8.01
C GLN A 61 10.04 12.01 7.45
N ARG A 62 9.00 12.28 8.25
CA ARG A 62 7.96 13.27 7.93
C ARG A 62 7.73 14.15 9.14
N HIS A 63 7.96 15.46 8.97
CA HIS A 63 7.78 16.47 10.02
C HIS A 63 8.52 16.12 11.34
N GLY A 64 9.75 15.63 11.24
CA GLY A 64 10.58 15.26 12.40
C GLY A 64 10.23 13.91 13.04
N ILE A 65 9.28 13.15 12.51
CA ILE A 65 8.90 11.83 13.00
C ILE A 65 9.30 10.76 11.97
N THR A 66 9.95 9.70 12.44
CA THR A 66 10.26 8.51 11.63
C THR A 66 9.03 7.63 11.51
N ILE A 67 8.55 7.43 10.28
CA ILE A 67 7.37 6.62 9.96
C ILE A 67 7.83 5.46 9.08
N GLN A 68 7.41 4.24 9.40
CA GLN A 68 7.61 3.09 8.52
C GLN A 68 6.52 3.07 7.45
N LYS A 69 6.92 2.99 6.18
CA LYS A 69 6.01 2.85 5.05
C LYS A 69 6.49 1.75 4.10
N PRO A 70 5.60 1.10 3.37
CA PRO A 70 5.96 0.13 2.35
C PRO A 70 6.66 0.86 1.22
N LYS A 71 7.75 0.27 0.72
CA LYS A 71 8.54 0.79 -0.41
C LYS A 71 7.66 1.03 -1.63
N ALA A 72 6.71 0.13 -1.90
CA ALA A 72 5.71 0.28 -2.96
C ALA A 72 4.89 1.59 -2.88
N ILE A 73 4.58 2.10 -1.68
CA ILE A 73 3.89 3.40 -1.53
C ILE A 73 4.84 4.55 -1.81
N VAL A 74 6.09 4.45 -1.35
CA VAL A 74 7.11 5.48 -1.57
C VAL A 74 7.42 5.61 -3.05
N ASP A 75 7.65 4.49 -3.73
CA ASP A 75 7.91 4.42 -5.17
C ASP A 75 6.71 4.91 -6.00
N TYR A 76 5.48 4.63 -5.55
CA TYR A 76 4.28 5.17 -6.19
C TYR A 76 4.20 6.70 -6.09
N ASN A 77 4.53 7.27 -4.92
CA ASN A 77 4.45 8.72 -4.72
C ASN A 77 5.59 9.46 -5.42
N SER A 78 6.80 8.89 -5.48
CA SER A 78 7.94 9.51 -6.16
C SER A 78 7.73 9.57 -7.68
N GLY A 79 7.17 8.52 -8.28
CA GLY A 79 6.85 8.46 -9.70
C GLY A 79 5.63 9.31 -10.13
N LYS A 80 4.98 10.00 -9.18
CA LYS A 80 3.81 10.85 -9.43
C LYS A 80 4.13 12.35 -9.45
N SER A 81 5.40 12.71 -9.23
CA SER A 81 5.88 14.09 -9.26
C SER A 81 5.90 14.68 -10.66
#